data_AF-A0A2E3B276-F1
#
_entry.id   AF-A0A2E3B276-F1
#
_cell.length_a   1.000
_cell.length_b   1.000
_cell.length_c   1.000
_cell.angle_alpha   90.00
_cell.angle_beta   90.00
_cell.angle_gamma   90.00
#
_symmetry.space_group_name_H-M   'P 1'
#
loop_
_entity.id
_entity.type
_entity.pdbx_description
1 polymer ?
#
loop_
_entity_poly.entity_id
_entity_poly.type
_entity_poly.pdbx_seq_one_letter_code
_entity_poly.pdbx_strand_id
1 'polypeptide(L)'
;MDLENKNKDHKSKLGNFKLPKLPIKLPKPPPPPTHLGDVELPKTLMYLLPVGGLFTLAFVGAIAAFVITAWWGQPIPVLGFEQTFDQPINFPHTVHASTKQLDYKDADGNTMMGLGTDCTFCHRTVNKTTAAGANAYIPPVNFCANCHGVIGTEDNSQLNILRDAAGIIGEDGTSPINWRRVHRLPDHVRFVHEPHIRYLSANPEHIKGETDGVSTGPSAVCSTCHGNVASMEKVYQVEPLKMRQCVDCHRDNEAPTDCATCHH
;
A
#
# COMPACT_ATOMS: atom_id res chain seq x y z
N MET A 1 67.55 2.24 -20.80
CA MET A 1 66.49 3.16 -21.30
C MET A 1 65.25 2.90 -20.43
N ASP A 2 65.24 3.14 -19.13
CA ASP A 2 65.63 4.33 -18.35
C ASP A 2 64.93 5.60 -18.80
N LEU A 3 63.67 5.71 -18.38
CA LEU A 3 63.11 6.99 -17.95
C LEU A 3 62.66 6.84 -16.50
N GLU A 4 63.69 6.86 -15.66
CA GLU A 4 63.63 7.08 -14.24
C GLU A 4 63.43 8.59 -13.97
N ASN A 5 62.78 8.87 -12.84
CA ASN A 5 63.01 10.06 -12.03
C ASN A 5 62.33 11.38 -12.45
N LYS A 6 61.24 11.74 -11.74
CA LYS A 6 61.07 13.03 -11.02
C LYS A 6 59.66 13.16 -10.46
N ASN A 7 59.46 12.68 -9.23
CA ASN A 7 58.68 13.41 -8.20
C ASN A 7 58.73 12.64 -6.87
N LYS A 8 59.93 12.60 -6.28
CA LYS A 8 60.09 12.55 -4.83
C LYS A 8 60.48 13.94 -4.36
N ASP A 9 60.03 14.26 -3.15
CA ASP A 9 60.41 15.43 -2.34
C ASP A 9 59.59 16.71 -2.49
N HIS A 10 58.39 16.68 -1.90
CA HIS A 10 57.84 17.86 -1.21
C HIS A 10 57.22 17.45 0.15
N LYS A 11 58.02 16.86 1.04
CA LYS A 11 57.73 16.90 2.48
C LYS A 11 58.14 18.28 3.01
N SER A 12 57.25 19.27 2.84
CA SER A 12 57.43 20.59 3.44
C SER A 12 57.13 20.50 4.94
N LYS A 13 58.20 20.66 5.72
CA LYS A 13 58.28 21.04 7.13
C LYS A 13 57.00 21.70 7.67
N LEU A 14 56.20 20.95 8.44
CA LEU A 14 55.26 21.53 9.40
C LEU A 14 56.09 22.05 10.58
N GLY A 15 56.41 23.35 10.53
CA GLY A 15 56.94 24.06 11.67
C GLY A 15 55.89 24.12 12.79
N ASN A 16 56.31 23.80 14.01
CA ASN A 16 55.51 23.97 15.22
C ASN A 16 55.20 25.47 15.43
N PHE A 17 54.06 25.93 14.93
CA PHE A 17 53.56 27.27 15.22
C PHE A 17 52.83 27.25 16.57
N LYS A 18 53.54 27.60 17.65
CA LYS A 18 52.92 27.88 18.96
C LYS A 18 52.19 29.22 18.87
N LEU A 19 50.85 29.18 18.83
CA LEU A 19 50.02 30.36 18.99
C LEU A 19 50.27 31.01 20.37
N PRO A 20 50.50 32.34 20.45
CA PRO A 20 50.57 33.03 21.73
C PRO A 20 49.18 33.03 22.38
N LYS A 21 49.09 32.53 23.62
CA LYS A 21 47.89 32.64 24.44
C LYS A 21 47.73 34.10 24.89
N LEU A 22 47.02 34.90 24.11
CA LEU A 22 46.49 36.19 24.55
C LEU A 22 45.35 35.93 25.55
N PRO A 23 45.39 36.46 26.79
CA PRO A 23 44.26 36.37 27.71
C PRO A 23 43.18 37.35 27.27
N ILE A 24 42.32 36.94 26.33
CA ILE A 24 41.10 37.68 26.02
C ILE A 24 40.13 37.45 27.18
N LYS A 25 40.11 38.36 28.15
CA LYS A 25 38.97 38.51 29.07
C LYS A 25 37.80 39.02 28.24
N LEU A 26 36.94 38.11 27.78
CA LEU A 26 35.65 38.48 27.23
C LEU A 26 34.87 39.25 28.33
N PRO A 27 34.38 40.46 28.07
CA PRO A 27 33.49 41.14 29.01
C PRO A 27 32.25 40.25 29.21
N LYS A 28 31.81 40.11 30.48
CA LYS A 28 30.55 39.42 30.77
C LYS A 28 29.43 40.08 29.98
N PRO A 29 28.52 39.31 29.35
CA PRO A 29 27.38 39.89 28.66
C PRO A 29 26.60 40.76 29.66
N PRO A 30 26.13 41.95 29.23
CA PRO A 30 25.31 42.79 30.10
C PRO A 30 24.06 42.01 30.54
N PRO A 31 23.57 42.23 31.77
CA PRO A 31 22.30 41.65 32.19
C PRO A 31 21.19 42.06 31.22
N PRO A 32 20.21 41.19 30.96
CA PRO A 32 19.08 41.54 30.10
C PRO A 32 18.40 42.81 30.65
N PRO A 33 17.99 43.75 29.78
CA PRO A 33 17.35 44.97 30.21
C PRO A 33 16.08 44.66 31.00
N THR A 34 15.98 45.20 32.21
CA THR A 34 14.83 45.05 33.13
C THR A 34 13.62 45.91 32.74
N HIS A 35 13.75 46.74 31.71
CA HIS A 35 12.75 47.73 31.33
C HIS A 35 12.50 47.71 29.82
N LEU A 36 11.21 47.57 29.45
CA LEU A 36 10.69 47.85 28.12
C LEU A 36 9.74 49.05 28.28
N GLY A 37 10.30 50.26 28.40
CA GLY A 37 9.57 51.47 28.82
C GLY A 37 9.33 51.56 30.35
N ASP A 38 8.26 52.23 30.76
CA ASP A 38 7.99 52.63 32.16
C ASP A 38 7.33 51.54 33.05
N VAL A 39 7.37 50.27 32.64
CA VAL A 39 6.69 49.17 33.34
C VAL A 39 7.72 48.21 33.94
N GLU A 40 7.77 48.10 35.27
CA GLU A 40 8.57 47.08 35.97
C GLU A 40 7.93 45.70 35.78
N LEU A 41 8.50 44.85 34.91
CA LEU A 41 8.05 43.46 34.82
C LEU A 41 8.46 42.70 36.10
N PRO A 42 7.53 41.99 36.77
CA PRO A 42 7.87 41.18 37.92
C PRO A 42 8.90 40.11 37.51
N LYS A 43 9.93 39.91 38.33
CA LYS A 43 11.05 38.97 38.05
C LYS A 43 10.55 37.56 37.67
N THR A 44 9.40 37.15 38.20
CA THR A 44 8.73 35.90 37.83
C THR A 44 8.34 35.86 36.34
N LEU A 45 7.81 36.96 35.79
CA LEU A 45 7.42 37.07 34.38
C LEU A 45 8.64 37.03 33.44
N MET A 46 9.79 37.56 33.89
CA MET A 46 11.05 37.49 33.15
C MET A 46 11.57 36.06 32.96
N TYR A 47 11.34 35.16 33.93
CA TYR A 47 11.67 33.74 33.81
C TYR A 47 10.56 32.93 33.13
N LEU A 48 9.28 33.30 33.29
CA LEU A 48 8.15 32.58 32.71
C LEU A 48 8.00 32.78 31.20
N LEU A 49 8.32 33.97 30.67
CA LEU A 49 8.23 34.26 29.23
C LEU A 49 9.14 33.37 28.36
N PRO A 50 10.46 33.22 28.64
CA PRO A 50 11.32 32.35 27.83
C PRO A 50 10.98 30.86 28.01
N VAL A 51 10.55 30.43 29.20
CA VAL A 51 10.09 29.04 29.44
C VAL A 51 8.80 28.74 28.68
N GLY A 52 7.85 29.67 28.70
CA GLY A 52 6.62 29.58 27.90
C GLY A 52 6.91 29.55 26.40
N GLY A 53 7.83 30.39 25.92
CA GLY A 53 8.29 30.39 24.53
C GLY A 53 8.89 29.04 24.11
N LEU A 54 9.80 28.48 24.92
CA LEU A 54 10.37 27.14 24.70
C LEU A 54 9.30 26.04 24.67
N PHE A 55 8.33 26.10 25.59
CA PHE A 55 7.22 25.15 25.62
C PHE A 55 6.35 25.25 24.36
N THR A 56 5.99 26.45 23.93
CA THR A 56 5.21 26.64 22.69
C THR A 56 5.97 26.14 21.46
N LEU A 57 7.28 26.38 21.38
CA LEU A 57 8.09 25.96 20.25
C LEU A 57 8.29 24.44 20.22
N ALA A 58 8.47 23.81 21.38
CA ALA A 58 8.49 22.35 21.51
C ALA A 58 7.15 21.72 21.14
N PHE A 59 6.03 22.31 21.58
CA PHE A 59 4.68 21.85 21.28
C PHE A 59 4.37 21.95 19.78
N VAL A 60 4.66 23.09 19.16
CA VAL A 60 4.51 23.29 17.71
C VAL A 60 5.42 22.34 16.93
N GLY A 61 6.67 22.15 17.38
CA GLY A 61 7.60 21.19 16.79
C GLY A 61 7.09 19.74 16.86
N ALA A 62 6.49 19.33 17.97
CA ALA A 62 5.89 18.02 18.13
C ALA A 62 4.66 17.83 17.22
N ILE A 63 3.79 18.84 17.10
CA ILE A 63 2.66 18.81 16.16
C ILE A 63 3.16 18.74 14.72
N ALA A 64 4.15 19.55 14.35
CA ALA A 64 4.72 19.54 13.00
C ALA A 64 5.34 18.17 12.68
N ALA A 65 6.11 17.60 13.59
CA ALA A 65 6.67 16.25 13.43
C ALA A 65 5.56 15.19 13.29
N PHE A 66 4.49 15.28 14.09
CA PHE A 66 3.34 14.39 13.98
C PHE A 66 2.64 14.52 12.62
N VAL A 67 2.38 15.74 12.15
CA VAL A 67 1.74 15.97 10.85
C VAL A 67 2.63 15.48 9.71
N ILE A 68 3.93 15.76 9.76
CA ILE A 68 4.90 15.32 8.74
C ILE A 68 5.01 13.80 8.71
N THR A 69 5.10 13.15 9.88
CA THR A 69 5.18 11.68 9.97
C THR A 69 3.86 11.04 9.57
N ALA A 70 2.71 11.61 9.95
CA ALA A 70 1.40 11.16 9.49
C ALA A 70 1.27 11.31 7.95
N TRP A 71 1.75 12.41 7.38
CA TRP A 71 1.69 12.68 5.94
C TRP A 71 2.53 11.69 5.13
N TRP A 72 3.71 11.29 5.63
CA TRP A 72 4.52 10.24 5.01
C TRP A 72 4.02 8.81 5.32
N GLY A 73 3.32 8.61 6.43
CA GLY A 73 2.83 7.31 6.88
C GLY A 73 1.48 6.90 6.30
N GLN A 74 0.62 7.85 5.95
CA GLN A 74 -0.74 7.64 5.44
C GLN A 74 -1.02 8.62 4.29
N PRO A 75 -0.71 8.27 3.02
CA PRO A 75 -1.00 9.17 1.91
C PRO A 75 -2.51 9.39 1.84
N ILE A 76 -2.94 10.65 2.04
CA ILE A 76 -4.34 11.03 1.95
C ILE A 76 -4.82 10.69 0.53
N PRO A 77 -5.97 9.99 0.36
CA PRO A 77 -6.48 9.55 -0.94
C PRO A 77 -6.90 10.70 -1.90
N VAL A 78 -6.64 11.96 -1.54
CA VAL A 78 -7.05 13.16 -2.27
C VAL A 78 -6.03 13.59 -3.36
N LEU A 79 -4.78 13.11 -3.30
CA LEU A 79 -3.71 13.50 -4.25
C LEU A 79 -3.45 12.47 -5.37
N GLY A 80 -4.49 11.76 -5.82
CA GLY A 80 -4.33 10.73 -6.87
C GLY A 80 -3.71 9.42 -6.38
N PHE A 81 -3.57 9.24 -5.05
CA PHE A 81 -3.32 7.95 -4.41
C PHE A 81 -4.65 7.18 -4.25
N GLU A 82 -5.45 7.12 -5.31
CA GLU A 82 -6.73 6.42 -5.28
C GLU A 82 -6.49 4.93 -5.07
N GLN A 83 -7.07 4.37 -4.00
CA GLN A 83 -7.08 2.92 -3.75
C GLN A 83 -8.12 2.18 -4.60
N THR A 84 -8.89 2.92 -5.40
CA THR A 84 -9.91 2.44 -6.33
C THR A 84 -9.66 3.01 -7.72
N PHE A 85 -9.53 2.16 -8.74
CA PHE A 85 -9.38 2.61 -10.12
C PHE A 85 -10.62 2.31 -10.93
N ASP A 86 -11.09 3.26 -11.74
CA ASP A 86 -12.12 2.98 -12.75
C ASP A 86 -11.64 1.88 -13.69
N GLN A 87 -12.43 0.82 -13.79
CA GLN A 87 -12.12 -0.34 -14.62
C GLN A 87 -12.74 -0.16 -16.01
N PRO A 88 -12.18 -0.79 -17.06
CA PRO A 88 -12.76 -0.75 -18.40
C PRO A 88 -14.20 -1.28 -18.47
N ILE A 89 -14.52 -2.24 -17.59
CA ILE A 89 -15.85 -2.80 -17.40
C ILE A 89 -16.12 -2.82 -15.89
N ASN A 90 -17.32 -2.41 -15.48
CA ASN A 90 -17.77 -2.62 -14.11
C ASN A 90 -18.01 -4.12 -13.89
N PHE A 91 -17.14 -4.76 -13.10
CA PHE A 91 -17.24 -6.16 -12.74
C PHE A 91 -17.66 -6.30 -11.26
N PRO A 92 -18.95 -6.59 -10.99
CA PRO A 92 -19.45 -6.70 -9.63
C PRO A 92 -19.08 -8.06 -9.02
N HIS A 93 -18.11 -8.07 -8.09
CA HIS A 93 -17.81 -9.29 -7.31
C HIS A 93 -18.99 -9.68 -6.42
N THR A 94 -19.86 -8.72 -6.07
CA THR A 94 -21.13 -8.95 -5.37
C THR A 94 -22.02 -9.94 -6.08
N VAL A 95 -22.18 -9.86 -7.40
CA VAL A 95 -23.04 -10.81 -8.13
C VAL A 95 -22.38 -12.19 -8.25
N HIS A 96 -21.06 -12.23 -8.44
CA HIS A 96 -20.35 -13.47 -8.78
C HIS A 96 -19.92 -14.28 -7.57
N ALA A 97 -19.40 -13.64 -6.53
CA ALA A 97 -18.77 -14.28 -5.38
C ALA A 97 -19.59 -14.18 -4.08
N SER A 98 -20.50 -13.19 -3.97
CA SER A 98 -21.34 -13.09 -2.77
C SER A 98 -22.31 -14.25 -2.67
N THR A 99 -22.64 -14.62 -1.44
CA THR A 99 -23.73 -15.54 -1.09
C THR A 99 -24.95 -14.80 -0.54
N LYS A 100 -24.90 -13.45 -0.50
CA LYS A 100 -25.97 -12.62 0.05
C LYS A 100 -27.01 -12.27 -1.00
N GLN A 101 -28.13 -11.79 -0.49
CA GLN A 101 -29.18 -11.18 -1.30
C GLN A 101 -28.61 -9.98 -2.06
N LEU A 102 -28.87 -9.94 -3.36
CA LEU A 102 -28.54 -8.82 -4.23
C LEU A 102 -29.66 -7.79 -4.23
N ASP A 103 -29.29 -6.54 -4.48
CA ASP A 103 -30.26 -5.45 -4.70
C ASP A 103 -30.95 -5.54 -6.07
N TYR A 104 -30.55 -6.50 -6.91
CA TYR A 104 -31.11 -6.76 -8.22
C TYR A 104 -32.27 -7.76 -8.14
N LYS A 105 -33.30 -7.51 -8.95
CA LYS A 105 -34.42 -8.43 -9.16
C LYS A 105 -34.30 -9.11 -10.52
N ASP A 106 -34.77 -10.34 -10.62
CA ASP A 106 -34.86 -11.05 -11.90
C ASP A 106 -35.96 -10.44 -12.80
N ALA A 107 -36.10 -10.98 -14.01
CA ALA A 107 -37.12 -10.53 -14.96
C ALA A 107 -38.56 -10.72 -14.44
N ASP A 108 -38.76 -11.64 -13.48
CA ASP A 108 -40.04 -11.95 -12.85
C ASP A 108 -40.28 -11.13 -11.57
N GLY A 109 -39.34 -10.27 -11.19
CA GLY A 109 -39.41 -9.40 -10.02
C GLY A 109 -39.02 -10.07 -8.69
N ASN A 110 -38.50 -11.30 -8.72
CA ASN A 110 -38.00 -11.97 -7.54
C ASN A 110 -36.61 -11.44 -7.16
N THR A 111 -36.34 -11.49 -5.87
CA THR A 111 -35.02 -11.19 -5.31
C THR A 111 -33.98 -12.18 -5.82
N MET A 112 -32.84 -11.68 -6.30
CA MET A 112 -31.70 -12.52 -6.68
C MET A 112 -30.72 -12.70 -5.52
N MET A 113 -30.04 -13.84 -5.50
CA MET A 113 -28.91 -14.12 -4.61
C MET A 113 -27.62 -14.05 -5.42
N GLY A 114 -26.52 -13.67 -4.78
CA GLY A 114 -25.21 -13.81 -5.38
C GLY A 114 -24.90 -15.28 -5.67
N LEU A 115 -24.12 -15.53 -6.71
CA LEU A 115 -23.84 -16.88 -7.20
C LEU A 115 -23.00 -17.71 -6.21
N GLY A 116 -22.28 -17.07 -5.28
CA GLY A 116 -21.45 -17.75 -4.29
C GLY A 116 -20.25 -18.49 -4.91
N THR A 117 -19.76 -18.03 -6.06
CA THR A 117 -18.66 -18.68 -6.77
C THR A 117 -17.37 -18.56 -5.95
N ASP A 118 -16.68 -19.68 -5.70
CA ASP A 118 -15.40 -19.64 -5.01
C ASP A 118 -14.34 -18.83 -5.79
N CYS A 119 -13.49 -18.10 -5.06
CA CYS A 119 -12.46 -17.24 -5.66
C CYS A 119 -11.56 -17.98 -6.66
N THR A 120 -11.26 -19.26 -6.42
CA THR A 120 -10.37 -20.06 -7.28
C THR A 120 -11.00 -20.51 -8.59
N PHE A 121 -12.31 -20.33 -8.76
CA PHE A 121 -12.99 -20.62 -10.02
C PHE A 121 -12.48 -19.71 -11.14
N CYS A 122 -12.47 -18.40 -10.89
CA CYS A 122 -11.93 -17.40 -11.82
C CYS A 122 -10.41 -17.29 -11.69
N HIS A 123 -9.90 -17.18 -10.46
CA HIS A 123 -8.46 -17.00 -10.18
C HIS A 123 -7.73 -18.35 -10.04
N ARG A 124 -7.91 -19.22 -11.04
CA ARG A 124 -7.47 -20.63 -11.02
C ARG A 124 -5.98 -20.90 -10.84
N THR A 125 -5.12 -19.91 -11.06
CA THR A 125 -3.67 -20.10 -11.00
C THR A 125 -3.06 -19.78 -9.63
N VAL A 126 -3.85 -19.26 -8.68
CA VAL A 126 -3.33 -18.77 -7.39
C VAL A 126 -2.61 -19.84 -6.58
N ASN A 127 -3.00 -21.11 -6.74
CA ASN A 127 -2.37 -22.26 -6.08
C ASN A 127 -1.19 -22.85 -6.88
N LYS A 128 -0.66 -22.13 -7.87
CA LYS A 128 0.47 -22.57 -8.69
C LYS A 128 1.68 -21.68 -8.45
N THR A 129 2.87 -22.27 -8.51
CA THR A 129 4.15 -21.56 -8.42
C THR A 129 4.62 -20.95 -9.75
N THR A 130 3.75 -20.92 -10.77
CA THR A 130 4.06 -20.35 -12.09
C THR A 130 4.03 -18.81 -12.05
N ALA A 131 4.58 -18.14 -13.06
CA ALA A 131 4.49 -16.67 -13.18
C ALA A 131 3.02 -16.17 -13.17
N ALA A 132 2.10 -16.97 -13.72
CA ALA A 132 0.66 -16.71 -13.67
C ALA A 132 0.06 -16.90 -12.27
N GLY A 133 0.59 -17.82 -11.47
CA GLY A 133 0.18 -18.01 -10.07
C GLY A 133 0.79 -16.98 -9.13
N ALA A 134 2.00 -16.50 -9.40
CA ALA A 134 2.60 -15.39 -8.67
C ALA A 134 1.73 -14.12 -8.75
N ASN A 135 1.09 -13.86 -9.89
CA ASN A 135 0.28 -12.67 -10.12
C ASN A 135 -1.23 -12.85 -9.90
N ALA A 136 -1.71 -14.01 -9.41
CA ALA A 136 -3.15 -14.32 -9.31
C ALA A 136 -3.92 -13.96 -10.60
N TYR A 137 -3.52 -14.60 -11.71
CA TYR A 137 -4.00 -14.33 -13.06
C TYR A 137 -5.50 -13.97 -13.14
N ILE A 138 -5.80 -12.85 -13.83
CA ILE A 138 -7.16 -12.44 -14.17
C ILE A 138 -7.61 -13.28 -15.38
N PRO A 139 -8.82 -13.88 -15.34
CA PRO A 139 -9.29 -14.74 -16.42
C PRO A 139 -9.31 -14.03 -17.78
N PRO A 140 -9.10 -14.77 -18.89
CA PRO A 140 -9.18 -14.20 -20.23
C PRO A 140 -10.64 -13.87 -20.58
N VAL A 141 -10.84 -12.98 -21.54
CA VAL A 141 -12.17 -12.53 -22.00
C VAL A 141 -13.10 -13.71 -22.32
N ASN A 142 -12.58 -14.72 -23.02
CA ASN A 142 -13.36 -15.91 -23.41
C ASN A 142 -13.87 -16.71 -22.21
N PHE A 143 -13.21 -16.66 -21.05
CA PHE A 143 -13.69 -17.34 -19.85
C PHE A 143 -15.01 -16.73 -19.37
N CYS A 144 -15.11 -15.40 -19.37
CA CYS A 144 -16.33 -14.69 -19.03
C CYS A 144 -17.42 -14.89 -20.10
N ALA A 145 -17.01 -14.92 -21.37
CA ALA A 145 -17.91 -15.09 -22.52
C ALA A 145 -18.58 -16.47 -22.56
N ASN A 146 -18.00 -17.51 -21.95
CA ASN A 146 -18.61 -18.84 -21.86
C ASN A 146 -20.01 -18.80 -21.25
N CYS A 147 -20.23 -17.90 -20.29
CA CYS A 147 -21.53 -17.67 -19.66
C CYS A 147 -22.23 -16.45 -20.28
N HIS A 148 -21.52 -15.32 -20.37
CA HIS A 148 -22.12 -14.04 -20.79
C HIS A 148 -22.39 -13.91 -22.29
N GLY A 149 -22.03 -14.92 -23.10
CA GLY A 149 -22.51 -15.04 -24.47
C GLY A 149 -24.02 -15.24 -24.56
N VAL A 150 -24.65 -15.76 -23.51
CA VAL A 150 -26.12 -15.97 -23.44
C VAL A 150 -26.74 -15.44 -22.14
N ILE A 151 -25.95 -15.25 -21.08
CA ILE A 151 -26.43 -14.76 -19.78
C ILE A 151 -26.32 -13.23 -19.70
N GLY A 152 -27.38 -12.62 -19.16
CA GLY A 152 -27.50 -11.19 -18.95
C GLY A 152 -28.23 -10.49 -20.09
N THR A 153 -28.89 -9.37 -19.78
CA THR A 153 -29.75 -8.68 -20.75
C THR A 153 -28.93 -8.15 -21.94
N GLU A 154 -29.56 -8.09 -23.12
CA GLU A 154 -28.92 -7.63 -24.36
C GLU A 154 -28.62 -6.12 -24.33
N ASP A 155 -29.39 -5.35 -23.56
CA ASP A 155 -29.24 -3.91 -23.38
C ASP A 155 -28.18 -3.52 -22.33
N ASN A 156 -27.56 -4.49 -21.65
CA ASN A 156 -26.54 -4.20 -20.66
C ASN A 156 -25.24 -3.71 -21.32
N SER A 157 -24.99 -2.41 -21.22
CA SER A 157 -23.80 -1.77 -21.80
C SER A 157 -22.47 -2.36 -21.32
N GLN A 158 -22.37 -2.79 -20.06
CA GLN A 158 -21.16 -3.38 -19.50
C GLN A 158 -20.89 -4.77 -20.10
N LEU A 159 -21.94 -5.59 -20.26
CA LEU A 159 -21.81 -6.88 -20.92
C LEU A 159 -21.55 -6.76 -22.42
N ASN A 160 -22.06 -5.71 -23.06
CA ASN A 160 -21.79 -5.48 -24.47
C ASN A 160 -20.30 -5.17 -24.73
N ILE A 161 -19.61 -4.46 -23.83
CA ILE A 161 -18.15 -4.31 -23.91
C ILE A 161 -17.46 -5.69 -23.84
N LEU A 162 -17.91 -6.58 -22.95
CA LEU A 162 -17.35 -7.93 -22.85
C LEU A 162 -17.64 -8.77 -24.10
N ARG A 163 -18.87 -8.73 -24.61
CA ARG A 163 -19.30 -9.49 -25.80
C ARG A 163 -18.58 -9.00 -27.05
N ASP A 164 -18.33 -7.70 -27.16
CA ASP A 164 -17.54 -7.09 -28.23
C ASP A 164 -16.09 -7.57 -28.15
N ALA A 165 -15.45 -7.46 -26.98
CA ALA A 165 -14.09 -7.95 -26.76
C ALA A 165 -13.96 -9.47 -27.00
N ALA A 166 -15.03 -10.24 -26.75
CA ALA A 166 -15.08 -11.68 -27.03
C ALA A 166 -15.34 -12.02 -28.51
N GLY A 167 -15.54 -11.02 -29.38
CA GLY A 167 -15.88 -11.22 -30.79
C GLY A 167 -17.27 -11.82 -31.03
N ILE A 168 -18.21 -11.62 -30.09
CA ILE A 168 -19.59 -12.13 -30.19
C ILE A 168 -20.48 -11.16 -30.96
N ILE A 169 -20.36 -9.85 -30.68
CA ILE A 169 -21.20 -8.81 -31.30
C ILE A 169 -20.41 -7.85 -32.20
N GLY A 170 -19.09 -7.81 -32.08
CA GLY A 170 -18.20 -6.91 -32.82
C GLY A 170 -17.61 -7.54 -34.08
N GLU A 171 -17.30 -6.71 -35.08
CA GLU A 171 -16.64 -7.14 -36.32
C GLU A 171 -15.11 -7.17 -36.21
N ASP A 172 -14.54 -6.54 -35.17
CA ASP A 172 -13.09 -6.37 -34.97
C ASP A 172 -12.38 -7.64 -34.45
N GLY A 173 -13.13 -8.72 -34.20
CA GLY A 173 -12.62 -9.97 -33.67
C GLY A 173 -12.38 -9.93 -32.14
N THR A 174 -11.51 -10.81 -31.65
CA THR A 174 -11.23 -10.91 -30.19
C THR A 174 -10.18 -9.89 -29.76
N SER A 175 -10.44 -9.17 -28.66
CA SER A 175 -9.52 -8.20 -28.09
C SER A 175 -9.39 -8.37 -26.57
N PRO A 176 -8.22 -8.09 -25.96
CA PRO A 176 -8.04 -8.21 -24.52
C PRO A 176 -8.64 -7.01 -23.77
N ILE A 177 -9.21 -7.28 -22.58
CA ILE A 177 -9.60 -6.22 -21.64
C ILE A 177 -8.39 -5.78 -20.82
N ASN A 178 -8.03 -4.50 -20.92
CA ASN A 178 -6.88 -3.90 -20.23
C ASN A 178 -7.25 -3.47 -18.80
N TRP A 179 -7.38 -4.45 -17.90
CA TRP A 179 -7.67 -4.21 -16.49
C TRP A 179 -6.65 -3.31 -15.80
N ARG A 180 -7.12 -2.43 -14.90
CA ARG A 180 -6.25 -1.62 -14.05
C ARG A 180 -6.02 -2.35 -12.72
N ARG A 181 -4.76 -2.77 -12.51
CA ARG A 181 -4.35 -3.50 -11.31
C ARG A 181 -4.48 -2.60 -10.07
N VAL A 182 -5.33 -3.01 -9.12
CA VAL A 182 -5.54 -2.34 -7.83
C VAL A 182 -4.38 -2.60 -6.86
N HIS A 183 -4.09 -3.88 -6.61
CA HIS A 183 -3.01 -4.29 -5.71
C HIS A 183 -1.69 -4.37 -6.48
N ARG A 184 -0.78 -3.42 -6.25
CA ARG A 184 0.54 -3.40 -6.89
C ARG A 184 1.66 -3.31 -5.86
N LEU A 185 2.54 -4.31 -5.89
CA LEU A 185 3.82 -4.29 -5.19
C LEU A 185 4.91 -3.70 -6.10
N PRO A 186 5.99 -3.12 -5.54
CA PRO A 186 7.16 -2.71 -6.32
C PRO A 186 7.77 -3.88 -7.11
N ASP A 187 8.34 -3.60 -8.28
CA ASP A 187 8.82 -4.66 -9.19
C ASP A 187 9.99 -5.50 -8.64
N HIS A 188 10.69 -4.99 -7.62
CA HIS A 188 11.74 -5.72 -6.89
C HIS A 188 11.19 -6.62 -5.78
N VAL A 189 9.86 -6.71 -5.61
CA VAL A 189 9.19 -7.62 -4.68
C VAL A 189 8.59 -8.78 -5.48
N ARG A 190 8.93 -10.01 -5.09
CA ARG A 190 8.48 -11.26 -5.70
C ARG A 190 7.51 -11.99 -4.77
N PHE A 191 6.26 -11.55 -4.80
CA PHE A 191 5.18 -12.24 -4.08
C PHE A 191 4.67 -13.44 -4.89
N VAL A 192 4.54 -14.59 -4.24
CA VAL A 192 3.97 -15.82 -4.84
C VAL A 192 2.80 -16.29 -3.99
N HIS A 193 1.62 -16.45 -4.60
CA HIS A 193 0.39 -16.80 -3.86
C HIS A 193 0.41 -18.22 -3.27
N GLU A 194 0.92 -19.20 -4.01
CA GLU A 194 0.87 -20.63 -3.63
C GLU A 194 1.33 -20.94 -2.20
N PRO A 195 2.52 -20.50 -1.73
CA PRO A 195 2.98 -20.85 -0.39
C PRO A 195 2.07 -20.25 0.70
N HIS A 196 1.56 -19.04 0.48
CA HIS A 196 0.64 -18.37 1.41
C HIS A 196 -0.71 -19.08 1.45
N ILE A 197 -1.25 -19.43 0.28
CA ILE A 197 -2.53 -20.15 0.19
C ILE A 197 -2.42 -21.52 0.84
N ARG A 198 -1.35 -22.27 0.54
CA ARG A 198 -1.11 -23.59 1.11
C ARG A 198 -0.97 -23.52 2.63
N TYR A 199 -0.19 -22.58 3.15
CA TYR A 199 0.01 -22.41 4.59
C TYR A 199 -1.29 -22.04 5.31
N LEU A 200 -2.01 -21.01 4.86
CA LEU A 200 -3.24 -20.56 5.53
C LEU A 200 -4.39 -21.57 5.39
N SER A 201 -4.43 -22.32 4.28
CA SER A 201 -5.41 -23.42 4.13
C SER A 201 -5.14 -24.56 5.12
N ALA A 202 -3.87 -24.79 5.48
CA ALA A 202 -3.47 -25.82 6.43
C ALA A 202 -3.57 -25.36 7.89
N ASN A 203 -3.57 -24.05 8.14
CA ASN A 203 -3.63 -23.44 9.46
C ASN A 203 -4.74 -22.36 9.53
N PRO A 204 -6.02 -22.75 9.52
CA PRO A 204 -7.15 -21.82 9.43
C PRO A 204 -7.24 -20.82 10.59
N GLU A 205 -6.65 -21.12 11.75
CA GLU A 205 -6.57 -20.24 12.91
C GLU A 205 -5.78 -18.95 12.65
N HIS A 206 -4.94 -18.94 11.60
CA HIS A 206 -4.16 -17.77 11.20
C HIS A 206 -4.85 -16.91 10.12
N ILE A 207 -6.00 -17.35 9.60
CA ILE A 207 -6.82 -16.58 8.66
C ILE A 207 -7.42 -15.37 9.38
N LYS A 208 -7.30 -14.19 8.77
CA LYS A 208 -7.90 -12.95 9.28
C LYS A 208 -9.10 -12.56 8.41
N GLY A 209 -10.24 -12.30 9.05
CA GLY A 209 -11.47 -11.89 8.36
C GLY A 209 -12.27 -13.03 7.75
N GLU A 210 -13.27 -12.66 6.94
CA GLU A 210 -14.23 -13.57 6.32
C GLU A 210 -14.75 -12.99 5.00
N THR A 211 -15.30 -13.86 4.15
CA THR A 211 -15.99 -13.47 2.92
C THR A 211 -17.46 -13.84 3.04
N ASP A 212 -18.32 -12.87 3.31
CA ASP A 212 -19.76 -13.08 3.56
C ASP A 212 -20.07 -14.20 4.58
N GLY A 213 -19.36 -14.19 5.71
CA GLY A 213 -19.48 -15.19 6.77
C GLY A 213 -18.77 -16.51 6.46
N VAL A 214 -18.13 -16.65 5.29
CA VAL A 214 -17.27 -17.79 4.97
C VAL A 214 -15.89 -17.56 5.58
N SER A 215 -15.57 -18.38 6.59
CA SER A 215 -14.29 -18.36 7.33
C SER A 215 -13.40 -19.58 7.05
N THR A 216 -13.79 -20.45 6.11
CA THR A 216 -13.00 -21.62 5.70
C THR A 216 -12.81 -21.68 4.19
N GLY A 217 -11.77 -22.37 3.73
CA GLY A 217 -11.50 -22.58 2.31
C GLY A 217 -10.85 -21.35 1.63
N PRO A 218 -10.73 -21.37 0.28
CA PRO A 218 -9.97 -20.36 -0.45
C PRO A 218 -10.48 -18.93 -0.23
N SER A 219 -11.81 -18.74 -0.20
CA SER A 219 -12.43 -17.44 0.00
C SER A 219 -12.09 -16.80 1.36
N ALA A 220 -11.91 -17.60 2.41
CA ALA A 220 -11.46 -17.12 3.72
C ALA A 220 -9.96 -16.82 3.74
N VAL A 221 -9.14 -17.65 3.08
CA VAL A 221 -7.70 -17.38 2.94
C VAL A 221 -7.48 -16.04 2.24
N CYS A 222 -8.22 -15.78 1.15
CA CYS A 222 -8.12 -14.54 0.40
C CYS A 222 -8.51 -13.29 1.23
N SER A 223 -9.49 -13.40 2.14
CA SER A 223 -9.94 -12.26 2.94
C SER A 223 -8.88 -11.73 3.92
N THR A 224 -7.88 -12.56 4.26
CA THR A 224 -6.74 -12.16 5.10
C THR A 224 -5.96 -10.98 4.52
N CYS A 225 -5.88 -10.89 3.19
CA CYS A 225 -5.12 -9.83 2.51
C CYS A 225 -5.99 -8.90 1.67
N HIS A 226 -7.09 -9.40 1.11
CA HIS A 226 -7.95 -8.63 0.21
C HIS A 226 -9.26 -8.16 0.87
N GLY A 227 -9.51 -8.55 2.12
CA GLY A 227 -10.78 -8.29 2.82
C GLY A 227 -11.97 -9.04 2.18
N ASN A 228 -13.19 -8.62 2.53
CA ASN A 228 -14.41 -9.23 1.99
C ASN A 228 -14.69 -8.74 0.55
N VAL A 229 -13.95 -9.28 -0.43
CA VAL A 229 -14.08 -8.93 -1.85
C VAL A 229 -15.47 -9.24 -2.39
N ALA A 230 -16.15 -10.27 -1.87
CA ALA A 230 -17.51 -10.60 -2.27
C ALA A 230 -18.52 -9.50 -1.94
N SER A 231 -18.23 -8.62 -0.97
CA SER A 231 -19.06 -7.45 -0.67
C SER A 231 -18.66 -6.18 -1.44
N MET A 232 -17.63 -6.23 -2.28
CA MET A 232 -17.11 -5.05 -2.99
C MET A 232 -17.77 -4.90 -4.35
N GLU A 233 -18.52 -3.81 -4.55
CA GLU A 233 -19.00 -3.41 -5.87
C GLU A 233 -17.82 -3.07 -6.80
N LYS A 234 -16.84 -2.33 -6.26
CA LYS A 234 -15.57 -2.00 -6.92
C LYS A 234 -14.43 -2.38 -6.00
N VAL A 235 -13.49 -3.17 -6.51
CA VAL A 235 -12.34 -3.63 -5.71
C VAL A 235 -11.49 -2.44 -5.29
N TYR A 236 -11.16 -2.40 -4.01
CA TYR A 236 -10.22 -1.46 -3.41
C TYR A 236 -9.19 -2.19 -2.56
N GLN A 237 -8.11 -1.50 -2.26
CA GLN A 237 -7.06 -2.04 -1.41
C GLN A 237 -7.44 -1.89 0.07
N VAL A 238 -7.71 -3.02 0.75
CA VAL A 238 -8.01 -3.04 2.20
C VAL A 238 -6.71 -2.97 3.00
N GLU A 239 -5.78 -3.88 2.69
CA GLU A 239 -4.51 -3.97 3.39
C GLU A 239 -3.44 -3.10 2.71
N PRO A 240 -2.58 -2.40 3.45
CA PRO A 240 -1.62 -1.47 2.86
C PRO A 240 -0.49 -2.16 2.06
N LEU A 241 -0.30 -3.47 2.24
CA LEU A 241 0.68 -4.32 1.54
C LEU A 241 2.10 -3.71 1.57
N LYS A 242 2.48 -3.17 2.73
CA LYS A 242 3.82 -2.62 2.98
C LYS A 242 4.70 -3.68 3.62
N MET A 243 6.02 -3.53 3.46
CA MET A 243 7.01 -4.46 4.01
C MET A 243 6.75 -4.83 5.48
N ARG A 244 6.41 -3.84 6.32
CA ARG A 244 6.10 -4.08 7.74
C ARG A 244 4.99 -5.10 7.92
N GLN A 245 3.90 -4.99 7.17
CA GLN A 245 2.79 -5.92 7.27
C GLN A 245 3.20 -7.34 6.90
N CYS A 246 4.00 -7.51 5.83
CA CYS A 246 4.50 -8.81 5.42
C CYS A 246 5.40 -9.41 6.51
N VAL A 247 6.36 -8.63 7.02
CA VAL A 247 7.32 -9.08 8.04
C VAL A 247 6.65 -9.39 9.36
N ASP A 248 5.72 -8.54 9.82
CA ASP A 248 4.98 -8.76 11.07
C ASP A 248 4.12 -10.02 10.95
N CYS A 249 3.40 -10.21 9.83
CA CYS A 249 2.65 -11.45 9.57
C CYS A 249 3.57 -12.68 9.53
N HIS A 250 4.74 -12.60 8.89
CA HIS A 250 5.68 -13.70 8.86
C HIS A 250 6.22 -14.03 10.27
N ARG A 251 6.51 -13.02 11.10
CA ARG A 251 6.95 -13.22 12.50
C ARG A 251 5.89 -13.92 13.34
N ASP A 252 4.64 -13.47 13.21
CA ASP A 252 3.49 -14.04 13.94
C ASP A 252 3.24 -15.52 13.59
N ASN A 253 3.74 -15.97 12.43
CA ASN A 253 3.51 -17.30 11.87
C ASN A 253 4.81 -18.10 11.70
N GLU A 254 5.91 -17.65 12.32
CA GLU A 254 7.23 -18.29 12.26
C GLU A 254 7.75 -18.54 10.81
N ALA A 255 7.34 -17.70 9.86
CA ALA A 255 7.74 -17.78 8.47
C ALA A 255 9.05 -17.00 8.20
N PRO A 256 9.79 -17.31 7.12
CA PRO A 256 11.07 -16.65 6.83
C PRO A 256 10.91 -15.14 6.61
N THR A 257 11.71 -14.34 7.30
CA THR A 257 11.73 -12.87 7.17
C THR A 257 13.00 -12.35 6.49
N ASP A 258 13.77 -13.23 5.85
CA ASP A 258 14.99 -12.84 5.16
C ASP A 258 14.67 -12.00 3.92
N CYS A 259 15.53 -11.03 3.61
CA CYS A 259 15.36 -10.14 2.46
C CYS A 259 15.17 -10.90 1.15
N ALA A 260 15.93 -11.97 0.92
CA ALA A 260 15.85 -12.76 -0.30
C ALA A 260 14.51 -13.49 -0.43
N THR A 261 13.82 -13.78 0.68
CA THR A 261 12.50 -14.44 0.65
C THR A 261 11.46 -13.63 -0.12
N CYS A 262 11.54 -12.30 -0.06
CA CYS A 262 10.57 -11.41 -0.68
C CYS A 262 11.08 -10.74 -1.96
N HIS A 263 12.39 -10.74 -2.20
CA HIS A 263 13.03 -9.95 -3.25
C HIS A 263 13.72 -10.77 -4.34
N HIS A 264 13.88 -12.09 -4.18
CA HIS A 264 14.61 -12.96 -5.11
C HIS A 264 13.88 -14.26 -5.45
#